data_AF-R7D323-F1
#
_entry.id   AF-R7D323-F1
#
_cell.length_a   1.000
_cell.length_b   1.000
_cell.length_c   1.000
_cell.angle_alpha   90.00
_cell.angle_beta   90.00
_cell.angle_gamma   90.00
#
_symmetry.space_group_name_H-M   'P 1'
#
loop_
_entity.id
_entity.type
_entity.pdbx_description
1 polymer ?
#
loop_
_entity_poly.entity_id
_entity_poly.type
_entity_poly.pdbx_seq_one_letter_code
_entity_poly.pdbx_strand_id
1 'polypeptide(L)'
;MRWIFSPRRNMMNFRTKVELPAGILSVGYQNRLMSLGSCFSEHIGNRLSDAKFACDVNPFGILYNPFSIARALETLLDGRLYDETSPELFVSKDGWWHSFMHHSRFSASSRDECLSLINGRLSRAMEALPSLDFLLITLGTSYVYCLKGEDGGAADPLEQVVANCHKLPESRFVRLRVSPDAIVRRLGAVIGRLLERRPTLQVLFTVSPIRHARDGFHANQLSKSALLLAVDELCATCPCCHYFPAYEIVLDELRDYRFYADDMLHPSPLAIDYVWECFTDACLTAEARSVMAECQEIRRALEHRPFHPEAPQYKNFLTQIVLRINRLTEKCPTLDFKKELELCHTRLNQ
;
A
#
# COMPACT_ATOMS: atom_id res chain seq x y z
N MET A 1 46.17 43.68 1.53
CA MET A 1 45.19 42.69 2.01
C MET A 1 44.69 41.87 0.82
N ARG A 2 45.12 40.61 0.72
CA ARG A 2 44.58 39.64 -0.25
C ARG A 2 43.35 38.98 0.38
N TRP A 3 42.18 39.18 -0.21
CA TRP A 3 41.03 38.31 0.03
C TRP A 3 40.83 37.48 -1.23
N ILE A 4 41.56 36.38 -1.32
CA ILE A 4 41.24 35.30 -2.25
C ILE A 4 40.21 34.44 -1.53
N PHE A 5 38.93 34.74 -1.72
CA PHE A 5 37.89 33.75 -1.47
C PHE A 5 37.99 32.72 -2.60
N SER A 6 38.66 31.61 -2.30
CA SER A 6 38.52 30.39 -3.09
C SER A 6 37.06 29.95 -3.00
N PRO A 7 36.29 29.89 -4.11
CA PRO A 7 35.03 29.19 -4.07
C PRO A 7 35.43 27.72 -3.88
N ARG A 8 35.13 27.15 -2.70
CA ARG A 8 35.09 25.70 -2.57
C ARG A 8 34.17 25.24 -3.68
N ARG A 9 34.74 24.59 -4.70
CA ARG A 9 33.97 23.93 -5.74
C ARG A 9 33.05 22.98 -4.98
N ASN A 10 31.76 23.31 -4.87
CA ASN A 10 30.79 22.38 -4.34
C ASN A 10 31.01 21.08 -5.08
N MET A 11 31.27 20.01 -4.33
CA MET A 11 31.46 18.69 -4.89
C MET A 11 30.31 18.44 -5.87
N MET A 12 30.62 18.08 -7.12
CA MET A 12 29.61 17.93 -8.16
C MET A 12 28.56 16.94 -7.67
N ASN A 13 27.33 17.44 -7.44
CA ASN A 13 26.22 16.61 -7.03
C ASN A 13 25.59 16.03 -8.31
N PHE A 14 25.83 14.75 -8.55
CA PHE A 14 25.32 14.04 -9.72
C PHE A 14 23.87 13.56 -9.54
N ARG A 15 23.20 13.94 -8.45
CA ARG A 15 21.81 13.58 -8.17
C ARG A 15 20.93 14.83 -8.07
N THR A 16 19.79 14.78 -8.74
CA THR A 16 18.68 15.72 -8.51
C THR A 16 17.71 15.00 -7.61
N LYS A 17 17.75 15.32 -6.31
CA LYS A 17 16.88 14.67 -5.33
C LYS A 17 15.48 15.25 -5.43
N VAL A 18 14.47 14.39 -5.33
CA VAL A 18 13.09 14.84 -5.14
C VAL A 18 12.97 15.42 -3.73
N GLU A 19 12.28 16.55 -3.60
CA GLU A 19 11.99 17.13 -2.28
C GLU A 19 11.03 16.22 -1.53
N LEU A 20 11.52 15.63 -0.45
CA LEU A 20 10.68 14.83 0.43
C LEU A 20 9.88 15.77 1.32
N PRO A 21 8.59 15.50 1.50
CA PRO A 21 7.78 16.39 2.30
C PRO A 21 7.93 16.00 3.77
N ALA A 22 8.98 16.57 4.37
CA ALA A 22 9.42 16.22 5.72
C ALA A 22 8.38 16.62 6.76
N GLY A 23 8.02 15.69 7.65
CA GLY A 23 7.10 15.95 8.75
C GLY A 23 5.64 16.08 8.34
N ILE A 24 5.27 15.65 7.12
CA ILE A 24 3.87 15.56 6.69
C ILE A 24 3.08 14.66 7.64
N LEU A 25 3.62 13.49 7.97
CA LEU A 25 3.03 12.56 8.93
C LEU A 25 4.00 12.30 10.08
N SER A 26 3.43 11.94 11.22
CA SER A 26 4.17 11.47 12.40
C SER A 26 3.71 10.06 12.75
N VAL A 27 4.01 9.10 11.88
CA VAL A 27 3.63 7.71 12.08
C VAL A 27 4.52 7.07 13.14
N GLY A 28 3.90 6.56 14.20
CA GLY A 28 4.52 5.74 15.23
C GLY A 28 3.87 4.35 15.35
N TYR A 29 4.44 3.52 16.23
CA TYR A 29 3.96 2.14 16.45
C TYR A 29 2.61 2.05 17.19
N GLN A 30 2.17 3.13 17.81
CA GLN A 30 0.82 3.25 18.39
C GLN A 30 -0.26 3.41 17.32
N ASN A 31 0.13 3.82 16.11
CA ASN A 31 -0.82 4.15 15.07
C ASN A 31 -1.29 2.92 14.30
N ARG A 32 -2.54 2.97 13.85
CA ARG A 32 -3.12 1.97 12.96
C ARG A 32 -3.18 2.50 11.54
N LEU A 33 -2.70 1.68 10.61
CA LEU A 33 -2.59 2.02 9.20
C LEU A 33 -3.41 1.05 8.35
N MET A 34 -3.88 1.54 7.21
CA MET A 34 -4.47 0.73 6.17
C MET A 34 -3.89 1.19 4.84
N SER A 35 -3.39 0.25 4.05
CA SER A 35 -2.85 0.51 2.72
C SER A 35 -3.81 -0.03 1.66
N LEU A 36 -4.20 0.81 0.69
CA LEU A 36 -5.01 0.47 -0.46
C LEU A 36 -4.30 0.90 -1.74
N GLY A 37 -4.29 0.07 -2.77
CA GLY A 37 -3.82 0.53 -4.07
C GLY A 37 -3.25 -0.55 -4.99
N SER A 38 -2.44 -0.08 -5.94
CA SER A 38 -1.71 -0.90 -6.91
C SER A 38 -0.76 -1.90 -6.24
N CYS A 39 -0.14 -2.83 -6.98
CA CYS A 39 0.91 -3.71 -6.44
C CYS A 39 2.05 -2.96 -5.73
N PHE A 40 2.34 -1.71 -6.09
CA PHE A 40 3.30 -0.89 -5.36
C PHE A 40 2.89 -0.62 -3.90
N SER A 41 1.59 -0.56 -3.60
CA SER A 41 1.10 -0.41 -2.21
C SER A 41 1.46 -1.61 -1.35
N GLU A 42 1.54 -2.81 -1.94
CA GLU A 42 1.93 -4.02 -1.22
C GLU A 42 3.42 -4.00 -0.86
N HIS A 43 4.29 -3.41 -1.70
CA HIS A 43 5.70 -3.28 -1.35
C HIS A 43 5.93 -2.43 -0.09
N ILE A 44 5.30 -1.26 -0.01
CA ILE A 44 5.44 -0.38 1.16
C ILE A 44 4.60 -0.88 2.35
N GLY A 45 3.38 -1.33 2.09
CA GLY A 45 2.49 -1.87 3.12
C GLY A 45 3.07 -3.12 3.80
N ASN A 46 3.61 -4.06 3.03
CA ASN A 46 4.24 -5.25 3.60
C ASN A 46 5.52 -4.89 4.35
N ARG A 47 6.30 -3.90 3.90
CA ARG A 47 7.46 -3.42 4.67
C ARG A 47 7.07 -2.81 6.02
N LEU A 48 5.95 -2.11 6.10
CA LEU A 48 5.38 -1.64 7.37
C LEU A 48 5.00 -2.83 8.27
N SER A 49 4.25 -3.79 7.73
CA SER A 49 3.83 -4.99 8.48
C SER A 49 5.02 -5.83 8.93
N ASP A 50 6.00 -6.03 8.05
CA ASP A 50 7.27 -6.67 8.36
C ASP A 50 7.97 -5.87 9.46
N ALA A 51 8.09 -4.57 9.36
CA ALA A 51 8.60 -3.71 10.43
C ALA A 51 7.74 -3.66 11.71
N LYS A 52 6.70 -4.51 11.82
CA LYS A 52 5.79 -4.68 12.98
C LYS A 52 4.83 -3.52 13.21
N PHE A 53 4.67 -2.61 12.26
CA PHE A 53 3.59 -1.62 12.33
C PHE A 53 2.24 -2.30 12.14
N ALA A 54 1.21 -1.78 12.82
CA ALA A 54 -0.16 -2.25 12.65
C ALA A 54 -0.74 -1.74 11.32
N CYS A 55 -0.31 -2.34 10.21
CA CYS A 55 -0.71 -1.97 8.85
C CYS A 55 -1.57 -3.06 8.21
N ASP A 56 -2.81 -2.72 7.88
CA ASP A 56 -3.73 -3.59 7.16
C ASP A 56 -3.58 -3.41 5.64
N VAL A 57 -3.01 -4.39 4.95
CA VAL A 57 -2.61 -4.26 3.54
C VAL A 57 -3.70 -4.81 2.62
N ASN A 58 -4.17 -3.94 1.71
CA ASN A 58 -5.08 -4.20 0.60
C ASN A 58 -6.23 -5.16 0.98
N PRO A 59 -7.21 -4.79 1.82
CA PRO A 59 -8.32 -5.69 2.20
C PRO A 59 -9.09 -6.31 1.03
N PHE A 60 -9.21 -5.62 -0.10
CA PHE A 60 -9.85 -6.13 -1.32
C PHE A 60 -8.85 -6.78 -2.29
N GLY A 61 -7.57 -6.82 -1.92
CA GLY A 61 -6.45 -7.06 -2.83
C GLY A 61 -6.10 -5.81 -3.62
N ILE A 62 -5.35 -5.98 -4.71
CA ILE A 62 -4.83 -4.86 -5.49
C ILE A 62 -5.97 -4.09 -6.18
N LEU A 63 -6.01 -2.78 -5.96
CA LEU A 63 -6.96 -1.83 -6.57
C LEU A 63 -6.19 -0.72 -7.27
N TYR A 64 -6.27 -0.64 -8.61
CA TYR A 64 -5.41 0.28 -9.35
C TYR A 64 -5.96 1.70 -9.49
N ASN A 65 -7.29 1.87 -9.51
CA ASN A 65 -7.92 3.12 -9.90
C ASN A 65 -8.69 3.77 -8.75
N PRO A 66 -8.87 5.11 -8.76
CA PRO A 66 -9.56 5.84 -7.70
C PRO A 66 -10.99 5.37 -7.42
N PHE A 67 -11.74 4.97 -8.45
CA PHE A 67 -13.16 4.61 -8.32
C PHE A 67 -13.36 3.28 -7.61
N SER A 68 -12.51 2.29 -7.92
CA SER A 68 -12.49 1.02 -7.21
C SER A 68 -12.08 1.20 -5.75
N ILE A 69 -11.10 2.06 -5.46
CA ILE A 69 -10.67 2.37 -4.09
C ILE A 69 -11.79 3.06 -3.31
N ALA A 70 -12.45 4.06 -3.92
CA ALA A 70 -13.59 4.73 -3.30
C ALA A 70 -14.73 3.75 -2.99
N ARG A 71 -15.10 2.88 -3.94
CA ARG A 71 -16.14 1.86 -3.73
C ARG A 71 -15.75 0.86 -2.64
N ALA A 72 -14.49 0.45 -2.57
CA ALA A 72 -14.00 -0.41 -1.51
C ALA A 72 -14.13 0.24 -0.11
N LEU A 73 -13.75 1.52 0.01
CA LEU A 73 -13.89 2.28 1.25
C LEU A 73 -15.36 2.48 1.64
N GLU A 74 -16.24 2.75 0.67
CA GLU A 74 -17.69 2.84 0.90
C GLU A 74 -18.26 1.51 1.40
N THR A 75 -17.90 0.38 0.79
CA THR A 75 -18.30 -0.95 1.26
C THR A 75 -17.92 -1.14 2.74
N LEU A 76 -16.72 -0.72 3.16
CA LEU A 76 -16.29 -0.80 4.56
C LEU A 76 -17.08 0.14 5.47
N LEU A 77 -17.33 1.38 5.03
CA LEU A 77 -18.12 2.36 5.77
C LEU A 77 -19.56 1.88 5.96
N ASP A 78 -20.16 1.32 4.91
CA ASP A 78 -21.55 0.86 4.90
C ASP A 78 -21.72 -0.46 5.67
N GLY A 79 -20.63 -1.13 6.07
CA GLY A 79 -20.68 -2.43 6.71
C GLY A 79 -21.28 -3.50 5.79
N ARG A 80 -21.18 -3.32 4.47
CA ARG A 80 -21.82 -4.19 3.48
C ARG A 80 -21.00 -5.48 3.31
N LEU A 81 -21.60 -6.61 3.68
CA LEU A 81 -21.10 -7.94 3.33
C LEU A 81 -21.70 -8.40 1.99
N TYR A 82 -21.01 -9.35 1.35
CA TYR A 82 -21.44 -9.97 0.11
C TYR A 82 -22.28 -11.21 0.40
N ASP A 83 -23.26 -11.47 -0.45
CA ASP A 83 -24.12 -12.65 -0.40
C ASP A 83 -24.29 -13.24 -1.80
N GLU A 84 -25.04 -14.34 -1.90
CA GLU A 84 -25.29 -15.06 -3.14
C GLU A 84 -25.97 -14.21 -4.24
N THR A 85 -26.63 -13.12 -3.86
CA THR A 85 -27.37 -12.22 -4.76
C THR A 85 -26.56 -11.00 -5.16
N SER A 86 -25.36 -10.84 -4.60
CA SER A 86 -24.51 -9.68 -4.87
C SER A 86 -24.06 -9.66 -6.34
N PRO A 87 -24.40 -8.63 -7.12
CA PRO A 87 -24.18 -8.59 -8.57
C PRO A 87 -22.70 -8.57 -8.95
N GLU A 88 -21.82 -8.25 -8.00
CA GLU A 88 -20.38 -8.29 -8.22
C GLU A 88 -19.82 -9.71 -8.30
N LEU A 89 -20.55 -10.73 -7.82
CA LEU A 89 -20.14 -12.13 -7.85
C LEU A 89 -20.53 -12.79 -9.17
N PHE A 90 -19.61 -13.57 -9.73
CA PHE A 90 -19.86 -14.33 -10.95
C PHE A 90 -18.99 -15.58 -11.00
N VAL A 91 -19.42 -16.54 -11.82
CA VAL A 91 -18.65 -17.74 -12.13
C VAL A 91 -18.01 -17.62 -13.52
N SER A 92 -16.75 -17.97 -13.62
CA SER A 92 -16.01 -18.04 -14.89
C SER A 92 -16.29 -19.36 -15.63
N LYS A 93 -15.86 -19.46 -16.89
CA LYS A 93 -16.11 -20.67 -17.71
C LYS A 93 -15.43 -21.93 -17.17
N ASP A 94 -14.34 -21.77 -16.43
CA ASP A 94 -13.59 -22.83 -15.74
C ASP A 94 -14.17 -23.17 -14.36
N GLY A 95 -15.34 -22.63 -14.00
CA GLY A 95 -16.08 -22.99 -12.79
C GLY A 95 -15.63 -22.29 -11.51
N TRP A 96 -14.70 -21.33 -11.61
CA TRP A 96 -14.24 -20.55 -10.47
C TRP A 96 -15.18 -19.37 -10.18
N TRP A 97 -15.40 -19.13 -8.90
CA TRP A 97 -16.16 -17.98 -8.40
C TRP A 97 -15.23 -16.80 -8.15
N HIS A 98 -15.66 -15.64 -8.63
CA HIS A 98 -14.91 -14.40 -8.58
C HIS A 98 -15.81 -13.24 -8.13
N SER A 99 -15.18 -12.15 -7.71
CA SER A 99 -15.85 -10.88 -7.51
C SER A 99 -15.17 -9.78 -8.33
N PHE A 100 -15.96 -8.98 -9.04
CA PHE A 100 -15.48 -7.82 -9.80
C PHE A 100 -14.77 -6.78 -8.93
N MET A 101 -14.98 -6.79 -7.61
CA MET A 101 -14.38 -5.86 -6.66
C MET A 101 -13.18 -6.42 -5.90
N HIS A 102 -12.81 -7.69 -6.12
CA HIS A 102 -11.76 -8.36 -5.37
C HIS A 102 -10.68 -8.96 -6.26
N HIS A 103 -9.44 -8.97 -5.76
CA HIS A 103 -8.33 -9.63 -6.43
C HIS A 103 -8.54 -11.15 -6.54
N SER A 104 -7.87 -11.80 -7.49
CA SER A 104 -8.03 -13.23 -7.76
C SER A 104 -7.71 -14.14 -6.55
N ARG A 105 -6.98 -13.64 -5.55
CA ARG A 105 -6.71 -14.35 -4.28
C ARG A 105 -7.95 -14.66 -3.45
N PHE A 106 -9.08 -14.01 -3.75
CA PHE A 106 -10.39 -14.26 -3.13
C PHE A 106 -11.27 -15.20 -3.96
N SER A 107 -10.77 -15.65 -5.11
CA SER A 107 -11.50 -16.57 -5.97
C SER A 107 -11.42 -17.98 -5.40
N ALA A 108 -12.48 -18.76 -5.58
CA ALA A 108 -12.55 -20.13 -5.11
C ALA A 108 -13.31 -21.03 -6.08
N SER A 109 -13.18 -22.34 -5.94
CA SER A 109 -13.92 -23.31 -6.77
C SER A 109 -15.41 -23.41 -6.40
N SER A 110 -15.80 -22.88 -5.24
CA SER A 110 -17.19 -22.78 -4.81
C SER A 110 -17.57 -21.35 -4.41
N ARG A 111 -18.85 -21.02 -4.56
CA ARG A 111 -19.41 -19.71 -4.22
C ARG A 111 -19.23 -19.42 -2.73
N ASP A 112 -19.54 -20.40 -1.88
CA ASP A 112 -19.56 -20.26 -0.43
C ASP A 112 -18.14 -20.02 0.11
N GLU A 113 -17.14 -20.70 -0.46
CA GLU A 113 -15.73 -20.46 -0.13
C GLU A 113 -15.29 -19.05 -0.57
N CYS A 114 -15.65 -18.62 -1.78
CA CYS A 114 -15.36 -17.28 -2.28
C CYS A 114 -15.96 -16.20 -1.36
N LEU A 115 -17.23 -16.37 -0.99
CA LEU A 115 -17.93 -15.50 -0.04
C LEU A 115 -17.27 -15.50 1.34
N SER A 116 -16.86 -16.66 1.85
CA SER A 116 -16.17 -16.79 3.13
C SER A 116 -14.83 -16.04 3.14
N LEU A 117 -14.03 -16.19 2.08
CA LEU A 117 -12.76 -15.48 1.92
C LEU A 117 -12.95 -13.96 1.88
N ILE A 118 -13.94 -13.50 1.10
CA ILE A 118 -14.29 -12.07 0.98
C ILE A 118 -14.76 -11.53 2.32
N ASN A 119 -15.86 -12.07 2.85
CA ASN A 119 -16.51 -11.54 4.05
C ASN A 119 -15.62 -11.66 5.29
N GLY A 120 -14.88 -12.76 5.45
CA GLY A 120 -13.93 -12.91 6.56
C GLY A 120 -12.78 -11.90 6.52
N ARG A 121 -12.42 -11.40 5.33
CA ARG A 121 -11.44 -10.31 5.21
C ARG A 121 -12.06 -8.93 5.44
N LEU A 122 -13.27 -8.71 4.93
CA LEU A 122 -14.01 -7.47 5.08
C LEU A 122 -14.39 -7.20 6.54
N SER A 123 -14.89 -8.20 7.27
CA SER A 123 -15.24 -8.03 8.69
C SER A 123 -14.05 -7.53 9.52
N ARG A 124 -12.85 -8.11 9.31
CA ARG A 124 -11.62 -7.65 9.98
C ARG A 124 -11.25 -6.20 9.61
N ALA A 125 -11.41 -5.82 8.35
CA ALA A 125 -11.13 -4.46 7.90
C ALA A 125 -12.15 -3.45 8.47
N MET A 126 -13.44 -3.83 8.52
CA MET A 126 -14.52 -3.04 9.09
C MET A 126 -14.33 -2.84 10.60
N GLU A 127 -13.91 -3.87 11.33
CA GLU A 127 -13.60 -3.80 12.76
C GLU A 127 -12.44 -2.83 13.05
N ALA A 128 -11.42 -2.79 12.17
CA ALA A 128 -10.27 -1.90 12.34
C ALA A 128 -10.57 -0.44 11.97
N LEU A 129 -11.52 -0.20 11.06
CA LEU A 129 -11.78 1.11 10.44
C LEU A 129 -12.02 2.26 11.44
N PRO A 130 -12.82 2.12 12.51
CA PRO A 130 -13.05 3.22 13.46
C PRO A 130 -11.79 3.66 14.21
N SER A 131 -10.79 2.79 14.26
CA SER A 131 -9.53 3.00 14.98
C SER A 131 -8.36 3.37 14.08
N LEU A 132 -8.62 3.58 12.80
CA LEU A 132 -7.63 3.92 11.80
C LEU A 132 -7.08 5.33 12.04
N ASP A 133 -5.76 5.50 11.96
CA ASP A 133 -5.10 6.81 12.07
C ASP A 133 -4.57 7.28 10.72
N PHE A 134 -4.08 6.36 9.88
CA PHE A 134 -3.52 6.66 8.57
C PHE A 134 -4.09 5.75 7.49
N LEU A 135 -4.60 6.36 6.42
CA LEU A 135 -5.02 5.67 5.20
C LEU A 135 -4.02 5.98 4.09
N LEU A 136 -3.30 4.96 3.62
CA LEU A 136 -2.34 5.09 2.52
C LEU A 136 -3.01 4.64 1.22
N ILE A 137 -3.03 5.52 0.22
CA ILE A 137 -3.67 5.26 -1.08
C ILE A 137 -2.63 5.37 -2.20
N THR A 138 -2.33 4.24 -2.84
CA THR A 138 -1.43 4.19 -4.01
C THR A 138 -2.21 4.06 -5.30
N LEU A 139 -2.28 5.14 -6.08
CA LEU A 139 -3.01 5.19 -7.33
C LEU A 139 -2.17 4.66 -8.49
N GLY A 140 -2.67 3.65 -9.19
CA GLY A 140 -2.00 3.00 -10.33
C GLY A 140 -2.33 3.66 -11.67
N THR A 141 -3.62 3.94 -11.91
CA THR A 141 -4.10 4.46 -13.20
C THR A 141 -5.41 5.23 -13.06
N SER A 142 -5.64 6.26 -13.88
CA SER A 142 -6.94 6.92 -14.02
C SER A 142 -7.86 6.24 -15.05
N TYR A 143 -7.39 5.17 -15.69
CA TYR A 143 -8.27 4.32 -16.51
C TYR A 143 -9.11 3.41 -15.64
N VAL A 144 -10.39 3.29 -15.99
CA VAL A 144 -11.33 2.36 -15.37
C VAL A 144 -11.91 1.42 -16.43
N TYR A 145 -12.31 0.24 -15.97
CA TYR A 145 -13.12 -0.70 -16.75
C TYR A 145 -14.51 -0.70 -16.13
N CYS A 146 -15.52 -0.50 -16.96
CA CYS A 146 -16.92 -0.46 -16.57
C CYS A 146 -17.62 -1.66 -17.19
N LEU A 147 -18.37 -2.43 -16.41
CA LEU A 147 -19.15 -3.54 -16.95
C LEU A 147 -20.25 -2.97 -17.87
N LYS A 148 -20.44 -3.56 -19.06
CA LYS A 148 -21.55 -3.19 -19.94
C LYS A 148 -22.86 -3.72 -19.34
N GLY A 149 -23.86 -2.86 -19.21
CA GLY A 149 -25.22 -3.29 -18.88
C GLY A 149 -25.82 -4.17 -19.98
N GLU A 150 -26.69 -5.11 -19.59
CA GLU A 150 -27.36 -6.03 -20.52
C GLU A 150 -28.30 -5.31 -21.50
N ASP A 151 -28.87 -4.18 -21.09
CA ASP A 151 -29.91 -3.46 -21.84
C ASP A 151 -29.38 -2.27 -22.66
N GLY A 152 -28.07 -1.99 -22.62
CA GLY A 152 -27.46 -0.83 -23.27
C GLY A 152 -27.96 0.54 -22.77
N GLY A 153 -28.69 0.58 -21.64
CA GLY A 153 -29.29 1.78 -21.06
C GLY A 153 -28.31 2.75 -20.39
N ALA A 154 -28.77 4.00 -20.24
CA ALA A 154 -28.02 5.20 -19.84
C ALA A 154 -27.64 5.30 -18.34
N ALA A 155 -27.16 4.22 -17.73
CA ALA A 155 -26.48 4.34 -16.44
C ALA A 155 -25.12 5.04 -16.65
N ASP A 156 -24.70 5.90 -15.72
CA ASP A 156 -23.36 6.47 -15.75
C ASP A 156 -22.36 5.28 -15.72
N PRO A 157 -21.50 5.10 -16.75
CA PRO A 157 -20.54 4.01 -16.79
C PRO A 157 -19.68 3.95 -15.52
N LEU A 158 -19.45 5.08 -14.86
CA LEU A 158 -18.66 5.17 -13.64
C LEU A 158 -19.29 4.45 -12.42
N GLU A 159 -20.60 4.21 -12.43
CA GLU A 159 -21.27 3.40 -11.40
C GLU A 159 -21.01 1.90 -11.57
N GLN A 160 -20.67 1.48 -12.80
CA GLN A 160 -20.40 0.09 -13.17
C GLN A 160 -18.91 -0.25 -13.16
N VAL A 161 -18.06 0.58 -12.52
CA VAL A 161 -16.63 0.34 -12.42
C VAL A 161 -16.34 -0.96 -11.68
N VAL A 162 -15.52 -1.81 -12.30
CA VAL A 162 -14.98 -3.03 -11.71
C VAL A 162 -13.51 -2.84 -11.32
N ALA A 163 -13.09 -3.48 -10.24
CA ALA A 163 -11.69 -3.48 -9.81
C ALA A 163 -10.85 -4.53 -10.54
N ASN A 164 -11.45 -5.67 -10.89
CA ASN A 164 -10.77 -6.79 -11.52
C ASN A 164 -11.64 -7.44 -12.59
N CYS A 165 -11.10 -7.60 -13.79
CA CYS A 165 -11.81 -8.22 -14.92
C CYS A 165 -11.72 -9.75 -14.94
N HIS A 166 -10.87 -10.37 -14.11
CA HIS A 166 -10.63 -11.83 -14.01
C HIS A 166 -10.48 -12.53 -15.37
N LYS A 167 -9.72 -11.91 -16.28
CA LYS A 167 -9.46 -12.42 -17.64
C LYS A 167 -10.72 -12.65 -18.50
N LEU A 168 -11.86 -12.05 -18.13
CA LEU A 168 -13.05 -12.05 -18.97
C LEU A 168 -12.80 -11.31 -20.29
N PRO A 169 -13.56 -11.61 -21.37
CA PRO A 169 -13.39 -10.96 -22.66
C PRO A 169 -13.53 -9.43 -22.58
N GLU A 170 -12.64 -8.70 -23.24
CA GLU A 170 -12.64 -7.23 -23.25
C GLU A 170 -13.97 -6.63 -23.76
N SER A 171 -14.68 -7.37 -24.63
CA SER A 171 -15.99 -6.97 -25.15
C SER A 171 -17.05 -6.78 -24.06
N ARG A 172 -16.87 -7.35 -22.85
CA ARG A 172 -17.75 -7.14 -21.70
C ARG A 172 -17.58 -5.79 -21.02
N PHE A 173 -16.51 -5.07 -21.31
CA PHE A 173 -16.18 -3.84 -20.61
C PHE A 173 -16.15 -2.64 -21.56
N VAL A 174 -16.48 -1.48 -21.02
CA VAL A 174 -16.12 -0.19 -21.58
C VAL A 174 -14.94 0.33 -20.79
N ARG A 175 -13.87 0.68 -21.50
CA ARG A 175 -12.70 1.29 -20.89
C ARG A 175 -12.71 2.78 -21.16
N LEU A 176 -12.51 3.58 -20.12
CA LEU A 176 -12.45 5.03 -20.23
C LEU A 176 -11.39 5.61 -19.28
N ARG A 177 -10.85 6.77 -19.63
CA ARG A 177 -9.97 7.54 -18.74
C ARG A 177 -10.80 8.54 -17.97
N VAL A 178 -10.74 8.49 -16.65
CA VAL A 178 -11.47 9.41 -15.78
C VAL A 178 -10.75 10.75 -15.71
N SER A 179 -11.51 11.84 -15.70
CA SER A 179 -10.96 13.19 -15.56
C SER A 179 -10.49 13.46 -14.12
N PRO A 180 -9.53 14.39 -13.92
CA PRO A 180 -9.12 14.83 -12.58
C PRO A 180 -10.31 15.24 -11.70
N ASP A 181 -11.21 16.08 -12.21
CA ASP A 181 -12.37 16.56 -11.43
C ASP A 181 -13.29 15.43 -10.95
N ALA A 182 -13.49 14.40 -11.78
CA ALA A 182 -14.30 13.25 -11.40
C ALA A 182 -13.60 12.40 -10.33
N ILE A 183 -12.26 12.30 -10.36
CA ILE A 183 -11.47 11.65 -9.32
C ILE A 183 -11.56 12.45 -8.00
N VAL A 184 -11.40 13.77 -8.06
CA VAL A 184 -11.50 14.67 -6.89
C VAL A 184 -12.87 14.53 -6.24
N ARG A 185 -13.96 14.64 -7.01
CA ARG A 185 -15.32 14.46 -6.48
C ARG A 185 -15.51 13.09 -5.84
N ARG A 186 -15.04 12.03 -6.50
CA ARG A 186 -15.24 10.65 -6.05
C ARG A 186 -14.48 10.33 -4.76
N LEU A 187 -13.19 10.65 -4.71
CA LEU A 187 -12.36 10.42 -3.53
C LEU A 187 -12.70 11.39 -2.40
N GLY A 188 -12.93 12.67 -2.71
CA GLY A 188 -13.30 13.68 -1.72
C GLY A 188 -14.58 13.32 -0.97
N ALA A 189 -15.60 12.80 -1.68
CA ALA A 189 -16.85 12.36 -1.05
C ALA A 189 -16.63 11.23 -0.02
N VAL A 190 -15.87 10.17 -0.37
CA VAL A 190 -15.62 9.07 0.57
C VAL A 190 -14.70 9.48 1.72
N ILE A 191 -13.74 10.38 1.48
CA ILE A 191 -12.87 10.94 2.53
C ILE A 191 -13.69 11.76 3.51
N GLY A 192 -14.64 12.58 3.04
CA GLY A 192 -15.57 13.31 3.90
C GLY A 192 -16.32 12.36 4.85
N ARG A 193 -16.87 11.26 4.32
CA ARG A 193 -17.55 10.23 5.12
C ARG A 193 -16.62 9.53 6.13
N LEU A 194 -15.35 9.32 5.77
CA LEU A 194 -14.36 8.77 6.70
C LEU A 194 -14.07 9.73 7.85
N LEU A 195 -13.94 11.03 7.55
CA LEU A 195 -13.69 12.07 8.55
C LEU A 195 -14.87 12.29 9.49
N GLU A 196 -16.11 12.10 9.04
CA GLU A 196 -17.30 12.10 9.91
C GLU A 196 -17.19 11.03 11.02
N ARG A 197 -16.57 9.88 10.72
CA ARG A 197 -16.35 8.80 11.71
C ARG A 197 -15.06 8.97 12.50
N ARG A 198 -14.00 9.47 11.84
CA ARG A 198 -12.67 9.63 12.41
C ARG A 198 -12.08 10.99 12.01
N PRO A 199 -12.39 12.07 12.75
CA PRO A 199 -11.97 13.43 12.40
C PRO A 199 -10.45 13.65 12.35
N THR A 200 -9.67 12.80 13.01
CA THR A 200 -8.20 12.90 13.05
C THR A 200 -7.51 12.04 11.99
N LEU A 201 -8.25 11.30 11.16
CA LEU A 201 -7.68 10.46 10.11
C LEU A 201 -6.83 11.29 9.17
N GLN A 202 -5.62 10.81 8.89
CA GLN A 202 -4.75 11.36 7.85
C GLN A 202 -4.75 10.44 6.62
N VAL A 203 -4.77 11.02 5.43
CA VAL A 203 -4.75 10.29 4.17
C VAL A 203 -3.46 10.62 3.42
N LEU A 204 -2.69 9.59 3.09
CA LEU A 204 -1.45 9.74 2.32
C LEU A 204 -1.64 9.14 0.94
N PHE A 205 -1.67 9.99 -0.07
CA PHE A 205 -1.65 9.58 -1.46
C PHE A 205 -0.23 9.37 -1.95
N THR A 206 -0.08 8.45 -2.90
CA THR A 206 1.08 8.34 -3.77
C THR A 206 0.62 7.87 -5.14
N VAL A 207 1.30 8.29 -6.19
CA VAL A 207 1.12 7.71 -7.52
C VAL A 207 2.13 6.58 -7.69
N SER A 208 1.68 5.44 -8.22
CA SER A 208 2.54 4.28 -8.44
C SER A 208 3.60 4.59 -9.52
N PRO A 209 4.89 4.29 -9.29
CA PRO A 209 5.94 4.46 -10.28
C PRO A 209 5.90 3.43 -11.42
N ILE A 210 5.06 2.39 -11.31
CA ILE A 210 4.97 1.32 -12.30
C ILE A 210 4.41 1.86 -13.61
N ARG A 211 5.10 1.53 -14.71
CA ARG A 211 4.77 1.98 -16.07
C ARG A 211 3.82 1.00 -16.76
N HIS A 212 2.64 1.48 -17.18
CA HIS A 212 1.68 0.68 -17.95
C HIS A 212 1.98 0.77 -19.46
N ALA A 213 2.92 -0.05 -19.95
CA ALA A 213 3.32 -0.04 -21.36
C ALA A 213 2.26 -0.58 -22.33
N ARG A 214 1.33 -1.42 -21.84
CA ARG A 214 0.27 -2.03 -22.67
C ARG A 214 -0.55 -1.02 -23.47
N ASP A 215 -0.70 0.19 -22.93
CA ASP A 215 -1.51 1.26 -23.53
C ASP A 215 -0.67 2.30 -24.29
N GLY A 216 0.64 2.09 -24.35
CA GLY A 216 1.60 3.07 -24.81
C GLY A 216 1.98 4.07 -23.72
N PHE A 217 3.25 4.50 -23.75
CA PHE A 217 3.79 5.37 -22.72
C PHE A 217 3.13 6.76 -22.68
N HIS A 218 2.62 7.27 -23.82
CA HIS A 218 1.88 8.52 -23.83
C HIS A 218 0.57 8.41 -23.03
N ALA A 219 -0.21 7.36 -23.24
CA ALA A 219 -1.43 7.11 -22.48
C ALA A 219 -1.14 6.90 -20.99
N ASN A 220 -0.05 6.20 -20.65
CA ASN A 220 0.43 6.08 -19.28
C ASN A 220 0.74 7.46 -18.67
N GLN A 221 1.48 8.34 -19.37
CA GLN A 221 1.78 9.67 -18.84
C GLN A 221 0.52 10.49 -18.63
N LEU A 222 -0.40 10.52 -19.59
CA LEU A 222 -1.67 11.22 -19.41
C LEU A 222 -2.48 10.64 -18.23
N SER A 223 -2.42 9.32 -18.03
CA SER A 223 -3.07 8.66 -16.89
C SER A 223 -2.48 9.12 -15.56
N LYS A 224 -1.14 9.10 -15.42
CA LYS A 224 -0.42 9.52 -14.22
C LYS A 224 -0.60 11.02 -13.96
N SER A 225 -0.53 11.86 -15.00
CA SER A 225 -0.81 13.30 -14.90
C SER A 225 -2.21 13.58 -14.37
N ALA A 226 -3.23 12.82 -14.83
CA ALA A 226 -4.59 13.00 -14.32
C ALA A 226 -4.70 12.62 -12.83
N LEU A 227 -3.98 11.58 -12.38
CA LEU A 227 -3.91 11.22 -10.96
C LEU A 227 -3.19 12.30 -10.13
N LEU A 228 -2.06 12.81 -10.62
CA LEU A 228 -1.28 13.85 -9.95
C LEU A 228 -2.11 15.12 -9.77
N LEU A 229 -2.78 15.60 -10.83
CA LEU A 229 -3.66 16.77 -10.78
C LEU A 229 -4.81 16.57 -9.77
N ALA A 230 -5.41 15.39 -9.71
CA ALA A 230 -6.48 15.11 -8.77
C ALA A 230 -5.99 15.04 -7.31
N VAL A 231 -4.82 14.45 -7.09
CA VAL A 231 -4.22 14.36 -5.74
C VAL A 231 -3.79 15.73 -5.25
N ASP A 232 -3.21 16.56 -6.11
CA ASP A 232 -2.82 17.94 -5.79
C ASP A 232 -4.03 18.76 -5.32
N GLU A 233 -5.13 18.71 -6.08
CA GLU A 233 -6.40 19.37 -5.71
C GLU A 233 -6.98 18.83 -4.38
N LEU A 234 -6.93 17.52 -4.15
CA LEU A 234 -7.39 16.92 -2.88
C LEU A 234 -6.53 17.38 -1.69
N CYS A 235 -5.21 17.50 -1.86
CA CYS A 235 -4.32 17.99 -0.80
C CYS A 235 -4.53 19.50 -0.56
N ALA A 236 -4.81 20.27 -1.61
CA ALA A 236 -5.12 21.70 -1.50
C ALA A 236 -6.45 21.96 -0.78
N THR A 237 -7.44 21.07 -0.93
CA THR A 237 -8.80 21.25 -0.43
C THR A 237 -9.13 20.47 0.85
N CYS A 238 -8.44 19.36 1.16
CA CYS A 238 -8.52 18.68 2.46
C CYS A 238 -7.20 18.76 3.22
N PRO A 239 -7.13 19.46 4.37
CA PRO A 239 -5.94 19.47 5.24
C PRO A 239 -5.51 18.09 5.75
N CYS A 240 -6.41 17.11 5.68
CA CYS A 240 -6.17 15.71 6.03
C CYS A 240 -5.36 14.94 4.98
N CYS A 241 -5.28 15.46 3.76
CA CYS A 241 -4.73 14.78 2.59
C CYS A 241 -3.31 15.25 2.32
N HIS A 242 -2.45 14.29 2.04
CA HIS A 242 -1.03 14.50 1.83
C HIS A 242 -0.52 13.70 0.64
N TYR A 243 0.61 14.10 0.07
CA TYR A 243 1.24 13.40 -1.05
C TYR A 243 2.65 12.94 -0.72
N PHE A 244 2.96 11.68 -1.01
CA PHE A 244 4.32 11.13 -1.02
C PHE A 244 4.78 10.87 -2.47
N PRO A 245 5.92 11.43 -2.90
CA PRO A 245 6.30 11.49 -4.32
C PRO A 245 7.05 10.23 -4.80
N ALA A 246 6.48 9.04 -4.62
CA ALA A 246 7.14 7.79 -5.05
C ALA A 246 7.32 7.71 -6.57
N TYR A 247 6.38 8.29 -7.34
CA TYR A 247 6.44 8.32 -8.81
C TYR A 247 7.67 9.12 -9.27
N GLU A 248 7.83 10.33 -8.75
CA GLU A 248 8.91 11.25 -9.06
C GLU A 248 10.25 10.69 -8.57
N ILE A 249 10.32 10.08 -7.37
CA ILE A 249 11.57 9.46 -6.89
C ILE A 249 12.07 8.42 -7.91
N VAL A 250 11.20 7.54 -8.38
CA VAL A 250 11.63 6.49 -9.31
C VAL A 250 11.95 7.07 -10.70
N LEU A 251 11.13 7.98 -11.21
CA LEU A 251 11.28 8.47 -12.59
C LEU A 251 12.34 9.57 -12.74
N ASP A 252 12.49 10.43 -11.73
CA ASP A 252 13.32 11.63 -11.80
C ASP A 252 14.57 11.58 -10.91
N GLU A 253 14.63 10.74 -9.89
CA GLU A 253 15.87 10.50 -9.13
C GLU A 253 16.56 9.19 -9.57
N LEU A 254 15.79 8.10 -9.73
CA LEU A 254 16.28 6.78 -10.09
C LEU A 254 16.21 6.48 -11.61
N ARG A 255 16.68 7.42 -12.44
CA ARG A 255 16.49 7.43 -13.91
C ARG A 255 17.14 6.29 -14.69
N ASP A 256 18.04 5.51 -14.07
CA ASP A 256 18.83 4.48 -14.74
C ASP A 256 18.09 3.13 -14.77
N TYR A 257 18.20 2.37 -15.88
CA TYR A 257 17.55 1.06 -16.02
C TYR A 257 17.92 0.05 -14.93
N ARG A 258 19.04 0.20 -14.24
CA ARG A 258 19.41 -0.61 -13.06
C ARG A 258 18.37 -0.58 -11.93
N PHE A 259 17.51 0.43 -11.92
CA PHE A 259 16.44 0.62 -10.94
C PHE A 259 15.10 0.02 -11.39
N TYR A 260 15.07 -0.65 -12.54
CA TYR A 260 13.92 -1.38 -13.03
C TYR A 260 14.19 -2.89 -12.95
N ALA A 261 13.15 -3.67 -12.68
CA ALA A 261 13.17 -5.12 -12.74
C ALA A 261 13.33 -5.60 -14.19
N ASP A 262 13.47 -6.91 -14.38
CA ASP A 262 13.76 -7.53 -15.70
C ASP A 262 12.76 -7.17 -16.81
N ASP A 263 11.54 -6.78 -16.46
CA ASP A 263 10.52 -6.35 -17.41
C ASP A 263 10.66 -4.88 -17.87
N MET A 264 11.60 -4.13 -17.29
CA MET A 264 11.87 -2.71 -17.55
C MET A 264 10.68 -1.78 -17.24
N LEU A 265 9.69 -2.24 -16.47
CA LEU A 265 8.46 -1.51 -16.13
C LEU A 265 8.24 -1.37 -14.63
N HIS A 266 8.54 -2.43 -13.87
CA HIS A 266 8.44 -2.41 -12.41
C HIS A 266 9.76 -1.89 -11.80
N PRO A 267 9.70 -1.19 -10.65
CA PRO A 267 10.90 -0.88 -9.88
C PRO A 267 11.62 -2.17 -9.45
N SER A 268 12.95 -2.16 -9.49
CA SER A 268 13.78 -3.25 -8.95
C SER A 268 13.72 -3.28 -7.42
N PRO A 269 14.12 -4.39 -6.77
CA PRO A 269 14.22 -4.45 -5.31
C PRO A 269 15.03 -3.29 -4.72
N LEU A 270 16.15 -2.92 -5.36
CA LEU A 270 16.98 -1.78 -4.96
C LEU A 270 16.22 -0.44 -5.02
N ALA A 271 15.39 -0.23 -6.04
CA ALA A 271 14.58 0.97 -6.14
C ALA A 271 13.48 1.00 -5.06
N ILE A 272 12.87 -0.15 -4.77
CA ILE A 272 11.88 -0.28 -3.69
C ILE A 272 12.52 -0.01 -2.32
N ASP A 273 13.73 -0.54 -2.08
CA ASP A 273 14.51 -0.25 -0.87
C ASP A 273 14.77 1.26 -0.72
N TYR A 274 15.17 1.91 -1.81
CA TYR A 274 15.44 3.34 -1.80
C TYR A 274 14.16 4.16 -1.51
N VAL A 275 13.04 3.85 -2.16
CA VAL A 275 11.78 4.53 -1.88
C VAL A 275 11.30 4.27 -0.44
N TRP A 276 11.55 3.07 0.08
CA TRP A 276 11.28 2.75 1.48
C TRP A 276 12.09 3.61 2.44
N GLU A 277 13.40 3.81 2.20
CA GLU A 277 14.22 4.73 2.98
C GLU A 277 13.63 6.15 2.98
N CYS A 278 13.33 6.68 1.80
CA CYS A 278 12.68 7.99 1.65
C CYS A 278 11.34 8.08 2.40
N PHE A 279 10.53 7.03 2.33
CA PHE A 279 9.25 6.95 3.05
C PHE A 279 9.48 6.98 4.56
N THR A 280 10.43 6.20 5.07
CA THR A 280 10.72 6.15 6.52
C THR A 280 11.27 7.47 7.04
N ASP A 281 12.06 8.17 6.24
CA ASP A 281 12.59 9.49 6.59
C ASP A 281 11.49 10.57 6.62
N ALA A 282 10.57 10.54 5.66
CA ALA A 282 9.50 11.53 5.52
C ALA A 282 8.33 11.31 6.50
N CYS A 283 7.95 10.06 6.75
CA CYS A 283 6.65 9.73 7.38
C CYS A 283 6.74 9.18 8.80
N LEU A 284 7.86 8.56 9.20
CA LEU A 284 8.00 7.96 10.53
C LEU A 284 8.61 8.93 11.54
N THR A 285 8.21 8.83 12.81
CA THR A 285 8.90 9.57 13.87
C THR A 285 10.32 9.02 14.12
N ALA A 286 11.18 9.83 14.75
CA ALA A 286 12.53 9.39 15.10
C ALA A 286 12.51 8.18 16.05
N GLU A 287 11.57 8.15 17.00
CA GLU A 287 11.36 7.04 17.93
C GLU A 287 10.91 5.78 17.18
N ALA A 288 10.00 5.92 16.21
CA ALA A 288 9.54 4.82 15.39
C ALA A 288 10.66 4.24 14.53
N ARG A 289 11.50 5.08 13.91
CA ARG A 289 12.70 4.60 13.19
C ARG A 289 13.69 3.87 14.10
N SER A 290 13.88 4.34 15.33
CA SER A 290 14.72 3.66 16.32
C SER A 290 14.18 2.27 16.67
N VAL A 291 12.88 2.15 16.98
CA VAL A 291 12.25 0.86 17.29
C VAL A 291 12.28 -0.07 16.07
N MET A 292 12.06 0.46 14.87
CA MET A 292 12.15 -0.30 13.62
C MET A 292 13.53 -0.93 13.43
N ALA A 293 14.62 -0.19 13.70
CA ALA A 293 15.97 -0.73 13.62
C ALA A 293 16.16 -1.92 14.58
N GLU A 294 15.65 -1.82 15.82
CA GLU A 294 15.70 -2.93 16.78
C GLU A 294 14.90 -4.16 16.33
N CYS A 295 13.70 -3.95 15.80
CA CYS A 295 12.88 -5.02 15.20
C CYS A 295 13.62 -5.73 14.05
N GLN A 296 14.30 -4.97 13.19
CA GLN A 296 15.07 -5.53 12.08
C GLN A 296 16.29 -6.33 12.56
N GLU A 297 16.99 -5.87 13.59
CA GLU A 297 18.09 -6.61 14.18
C GLU A 297 17.62 -7.94 14.78
N ILE A 298 16.48 -7.95 15.48
CA ILE A 298 15.87 -9.18 16.00
C ILE A 298 15.53 -10.15 14.87
N ARG A 299 14.90 -9.68 13.78
CA ARG A 299 14.60 -10.52 12.61
C ARG A 299 15.87 -11.15 12.04
N ARG A 300 16.88 -10.32 11.72
CA ARG A 300 18.15 -10.80 11.12
C ARG A 300 18.85 -11.80 12.05
N ALA A 301 18.81 -11.57 13.36
CA ALA A 301 19.37 -12.48 14.35
C ALA A 301 18.67 -13.86 14.35
N LEU A 302 17.35 -13.90 14.16
CA LEU A 302 16.57 -15.15 14.13
C LEU A 302 16.68 -15.92 12.80
N GLU A 303 16.93 -15.20 11.69
CA GLU A 303 17.20 -15.78 10.37
C GLU A 303 18.56 -16.46 10.29
N HIS A 304 19.51 -16.07 11.14
CA HIS A 304 20.83 -16.68 11.19
C HIS A 304 20.73 -18.18 11.55
N ARG A 305 21.30 -19.03 10.68
CA ARG A 305 21.37 -20.48 10.92
C ARG A 305 22.64 -20.81 11.71
N PRO A 306 22.56 -21.31 12.95
CA PRO A 306 23.75 -21.66 13.73
C PRO A 306 24.43 -22.91 13.16
N PHE A 307 25.77 -22.94 13.22
CA PHE A 307 26.54 -24.15 12.86
C PHE A 307 26.42 -25.26 13.92
N HIS A 308 26.28 -24.89 15.20
CA HIS A 308 26.11 -25.80 16.33
C HIS A 308 24.92 -25.36 17.20
N PRO A 309 23.69 -25.79 16.88
CA PRO A 309 22.48 -25.43 17.63
C PRO A 309 22.54 -25.85 19.11
N GLU A 310 23.23 -26.94 19.43
CA GLU A 310 23.32 -27.47 20.80
C GLU A 310 24.33 -26.72 21.69
N ALA A 311 25.14 -25.82 21.10
CA ALA A 311 26.20 -25.16 21.83
C ALA A 311 25.64 -24.17 22.88
N PRO A 312 26.19 -24.10 24.10
CA PRO A 312 25.75 -23.15 25.13
C PRO A 312 25.75 -21.69 24.66
N GLN A 313 26.64 -21.34 23.74
CA GLN A 313 26.73 -20.01 23.14
C GLN A 313 25.47 -19.67 22.33
N TYR A 314 24.88 -20.63 21.63
CA TYR A 314 23.64 -20.41 20.88
C TYR A 314 22.43 -20.27 21.81
N LYS A 315 22.36 -21.07 22.88
CA LYS A 315 21.32 -20.90 23.91
C LYS A 315 21.42 -19.53 24.59
N ASN A 316 22.63 -19.07 24.92
CA ASN A 316 22.83 -17.71 25.44
C ASN A 316 22.41 -16.64 24.44
N PHE A 317 22.73 -16.80 23.16
CA PHE A 317 22.31 -15.90 22.09
C PHE A 317 20.78 -15.79 21.99
N LEU A 318 20.06 -16.91 22.00
CA LEU A 318 18.59 -16.92 21.98
C LEU A 318 18.00 -16.24 23.23
N THR A 319 18.57 -16.48 24.42
CA THR A 319 18.15 -15.79 25.65
C THR A 319 18.32 -14.28 25.55
N GLN A 320 19.41 -13.78 24.93
CA GLN A 320 19.59 -12.35 24.69
C GLN A 320 18.55 -11.78 23.74
N ILE A 321 18.14 -12.54 22.72
CA ILE A 321 17.04 -12.15 21.83
C ILE A 321 15.72 -12.02 22.61
N VAL A 322 15.37 -13.01 23.44
CA VAL A 322 14.15 -12.98 24.26
C VAL A 322 14.16 -11.76 25.20
N LEU A 323 15.27 -11.50 25.88
CA LEU A 323 15.40 -10.31 26.75
C LEU A 323 15.22 -9.01 25.97
N ARG A 324 15.75 -8.93 24.75
CA ARG A 324 15.59 -7.75 23.89
C ARG A 324 14.13 -7.58 23.44
N ILE A 325 13.48 -8.66 23.02
CA ILE A 325 12.05 -8.65 22.68
C ILE A 325 11.22 -8.14 23.87
N ASN A 326 11.45 -8.67 25.07
CA ASN A 326 10.69 -8.27 26.26
C ASN A 326 10.84 -6.77 26.57
N ARG A 327 12.07 -6.24 26.54
CA ARG A 327 12.33 -4.80 26.72
C ARG A 327 11.63 -3.95 25.66
N LEU A 328 11.64 -4.40 24.41
CA LEU A 328 11.02 -3.66 23.31
C LEU A 328 9.49 -3.67 23.43
N THR A 329 8.89 -4.79 23.83
CA THR A 329 7.45 -4.92 24.09
C THR A 329 7.02 -4.09 25.30
N GLU A 330 7.83 -3.98 26.35
CA GLU A 330 7.57 -3.06 27.48
C GLU A 330 7.55 -1.59 27.02
N LYS A 331 8.49 -1.20 26.16
CA LYS A 331 8.57 0.15 25.58
C LYS A 331 7.45 0.43 24.58
N CYS A 332 7.01 -0.59 23.85
CA CYS A 332 6.01 -0.48 22.79
C CYS A 332 5.03 -1.67 22.82
N PRO A 333 3.98 -1.59 23.66
CA PRO A 333 3.05 -2.71 23.89
C PRO A 333 2.24 -3.18 22.68
N THR A 334 2.22 -2.38 21.60
CA THR A 334 1.54 -2.72 20.34
C THR A 334 2.32 -3.71 19.47
N LEU A 335 3.59 -3.97 19.77
CA LEU A 335 4.42 -4.91 19.02
C LEU A 335 4.02 -6.37 19.29
N ASP A 336 3.79 -7.12 18.22
CA ASP A 336 3.54 -8.57 18.30
C ASP A 336 4.78 -9.38 17.93
N PHE A 337 5.39 -10.00 18.94
CA PHE A 337 6.53 -10.92 18.84
C PHE A 337 6.18 -12.36 19.24
N LYS A 338 4.89 -12.74 19.29
CA LYS A 338 4.50 -14.10 19.74
C LYS A 338 5.22 -15.20 18.96
N LYS A 339 5.27 -15.07 17.63
CA LYS A 339 5.93 -16.04 16.75
C LYS A 339 7.44 -16.12 17.00
N GLU A 340 8.10 -14.98 17.17
CA GLU A 340 9.53 -14.91 17.45
C GLU A 340 9.87 -15.51 18.82
N LEU A 341 9.05 -15.23 19.84
CA LEU A 341 9.19 -15.81 21.19
C LEU A 341 8.98 -17.33 21.17
N GLU A 342 7.94 -17.80 20.50
CA GLU A 342 7.70 -19.24 20.30
C GLU A 342 8.89 -19.91 19.62
N LEU A 343 9.42 -19.32 18.54
CA LEU A 343 10.59 -19.81 17.83
C LEU A 343 11.83 -19.89 18.74
N CYS A 344 12.09 -18.85 19.53
CA CYS A 344 13.16 -18.85 20.51
C CYS A 344 12.99 -19.97 21.54
N HIS A 345 11.79 -20.11 22.12
CA HIS A 345 11.52 -21.14 23.12
C HIS A 345 11.64 -22.56 22.55
N THR A 346 11.13 -22.81 21.35
CA THR A 346 11.31 -24.10 20.67
C THR A 346 12.78 -24.43 20.46
N ARG A 347 13.59 -23.46 20.00
CA ARG A 347 15.03 -23.67 19.75
C ARG A 347 15.87 -23.76 21.03
N LEU A 348 15.40 -23.20 22.15
CA LEU A 348 16.06 -23.32 23.47
C LEU A 348 15.85 -24.69 24.12
N ASN A 349 14.71 -25.31 23.83
CA ASN A 349 14.29 -26.62 24.38
C ASN A 349 14.72 -27.82 23.53
N GLN A 350 15.31 -27.57 22.36
CA GLN A 350 16.15 -28.53 21.64
C GLN A 350 17.50 -28.61 22.35
#